data_AF-A0A958QQP4-F1
#
_entry.id   AF-A0A958QQP4-F1
#
_cell.length_a   1.000
_cell.length_b   1.000
_cell.length_c   1.000
_cell.angle_alpha   90.00
_cell.angle_beta   90.00
_cell.angle_gamma   90.00
#
_symmetry.space_group_name_H-M   'P 1'
#
loop_
_entity.id
_entity.type
_entity.pdbx_description
1 polymer ?
#
loop_
_entity_poly.entity_id
_entity_poly.type
_entity_poly.pdbx_seq_one_letter_code
_entity_poly.pdbx_strand_id
1 'polypeptide(L)'
;MMQSDSSPKWTWSNETKIRIFALPLCILLTFLFHQLSYLASVYRLLVGSLVHELGHAFAYWLSSRAAIPTHIFFTIVFSPSFSLITFLFVTLVTGYLCWKVYSTGHRGLLYVLGTFYSLFLTCTALFSDNTASLVGVAGGFAGELLLSSFFICSFFYLHHPRPWWTWALLFIGTNALVDSTDLWYRVWRGSKELPFGSFLFGDSHGDLNTLMESFSLSREVIVQLYGGLALFSLSLVLAHYFTLGVLGFGDSSQEDEAKGF
;
A
#
# COMPACT_ATOMS: atom_id res chain seq x y z
N MET A 1 5.22 57.68 16.70
CA MET A 1 5.07 56.81 15.51
C MET A 1 5.78 55.50 15.82
N MET A 2 5.09 54.54 16.42
CA MET A 2 5.64 53.21 16.73
C MET A 2 5.15 52.26 15.64
N GLN A 3 6.08 51.74 14.84
CA GLN A 3 5.82 50.69 13.86
C GLN A 3 5.31 49.44 14.60
N SER A 4 4.07 49.05 14.31
CA SER A 4 3.50 47.81 14.85
C SER A 4 4.24 46.64 14.23
N ASP A 5 4.84 45.84 15.10
CA ASP A 5 5.51 44.58 14.83
C ASP A 5 4.58 43.63 14.05
N SER A 6 4.81 43.51 12.74
CA SER A 6 4.11 42.54 11.89
C SER A 6 4.90 41.23 11.90
N SER A 7 4.93 40.57 13.07
CA SER A 7 5.40 39.20 13.16
C SER A 7 4.63 38.35 12.13
N PRO A 8 5.29 37.54 11.30
CA PRO A 8 4.60 36.71 10.32
C PRO A 8 3.71 35.72 11.08
N LYS A 9 2.39 35.91 10.96
CA LYS A 9 1.43 34.91 11.42
C LYS A 9 1.59 33.69 10.53
N TRP A 10 2.20 32.64 11.04
CA TRP A 10 2.20 31.31 10.42
C TRP A 10 0.75 30.81 10.34
N THR A 11 0.04 31.19 9.28
CA THR A 11 -1.29 30.67 8.98
C THR A 11 -1.15 29.51 8.03
N TRP A 12 -1.39 28.30 8.53
CA TRP A 12 -1.46 27.09 7.72
C TRP A 12 -2.48 27.26 6.60
N SER A 13 -2.09 26.91 5.37
CA SER A 13 -3.04 26.81 4.27
C SER A 13 -4.11 25.75 4.57
N ASN A 14 -5.26 25.84 3.92
CA ASN A 14 -6.30 24.80 4.06
C ASN A 14 -5.78 23.42 3.62
N GLU A 15 -4.87 23.40 2.64
CA GLU A 15 -4.22 22.19 2.15
C GLU A 15 -3.34 21.54 3.21
N THR A 16 -2.51 22.32 3.90
CA THR A 16 -1.62 21.79 4.95
C THR A 16 -2.43 21.30 6.15
N LYS A 17 -3.51 22.00 6.52
CA LYS A 17 -4.44 21.52 7.56
C LYS A 17 -5.05 20.17 7.18
N ILE A 18 -5.52 20.02 5.94
CA ILE A 18 -6.05 18.74 5.46
C ILE A 18 -5.01 17.63 5.58
N ARG A 19 -3.78 17.84 5.13
CA ARG A 19 -2.70 16.83 5.20
C ARG A 19 -2.38 16.43 6.65
N ILE A 20 -2.33 17.40 7.56
CA ILE A 20 -2.00 17.15 8.97
C ILE A 20 -3.10 16.36 9.68
N PHE A 21 -4.36 16.71 9.45
CA PHE A 21 -5.49 16.14 10.20
C PHE A 21 -6.10 14.89 9.55
N ALA A 22 -5.95 14.68 8.24
CA ALA A 22 -6.58 13.57 7.54
C ALA A 22 -6.14 12.19 8.09
N LEU A 23 -4.84 11.95 8.20
CA LEU A 23 -4.34 10.64 8.68
C LEU A 23 -4.67 10.38 10.16
N PRO A 24 -4.43 11.31 11.12
CA PRO A 24 -4.85 11.10 12.51
C PRO A 24 -6.36 10.88 12.65
N LEU A 25 -7.18 11.59 11.87
CA LEU A 25 -8.62 11.39 11.88
C LEU A 25 -9.01 10.01 11.34
N CYS A 26 -8.40 9.56 10.24
CA CYS A 26 -8.61 8.20 9.73
C CYS A 26 -8.18 7.13 10.75
N ILE A 27 -7.05 7.31 11.44
CA ILE A 27 -6.60 6.39 12.50
C ILE A 27 -7.63 6.35 13.64
N LEU A 28 -8.10 7.51 14.12
CA LEU A 28 -9.12 7.59 15.15
C LEU A 28 -10.41 6.88 14.72
N LEU A 29 -10.86 7.12 13.49
CA LEU A 29 -12.01 6.46 12.93
C LEU A 29 -11.79 4.94 12.88
N THR A 30 -10.65 4.45 12.40
CA THR A 30 -10.31 3.02 12.40
C THR A 30 -10.42 2.41 13.80
N PHE A 31 -9.88 3.08 14.83
CA PHE A 31 -10.04 2.61 16.21
C PHE A 31 -11.50 2.54 16.65
N LEU A 32 -12.30 3.57 16.35
CA LEU A 32 -13.74 3.57 16.66
C LEU A 32 -14.49 2.46 15.91
N PHE A 33 -14.15 2.23 14.64
CA PHE A 33 -14.70 1.14 13.83
C PHE A 33 -14.38 -0.23 14.42
N HIS A 34 -13.17 -0.43 14.93
CA HIS A 34 -12.75 -1.70 15.55
C HIS A 34 -13.46 -1.97 16.88
N GLN A 35 -13.91 -0.96 17.61
CA GLN A 35 -14.76 -1.14 18.80
C GLN A 35 -16.17 -1.66 18.45
N LEU A 36 -16.63 -1.43 17.23
CA LEU A 36 -17.93 -1.88 16.73
C LEU A 36 -17.74 -3.25 16.05
N SER A 37 -17.64 -4.31 16.84
CA SER A 37 -17.26 -5.68 16.42
C SER A 37 -17.96 -6.22 15.16
N TYR A 38 -19.24 -5.87 14.97
CA TYR A 38 -19.99 -6.23 13.75
C TYR A 38 -19.48 -5.49 12.50
N LEU A 39 -19.27 -4.18 12.59
CA LEU A 39 -18.78 -3.37 11.47
C LEU A 39 -17.33 -3.71 11.12
N ALA A 40 -16.50 -3.99 12.13
CA ALA A 40 -15.12 -4.43 11.91
C ALA A 40 -15.07 -5.75 11.11
N SER A 41 -15.96 -6.70 11.43
CA SER A 41 -16.07 -7.96 10.69
C SER A 41 -16.51 -7.75 9.25
N VAL A 42 -17.53 -6.91 9.01
CA VAL A 42 -18.01 -6.57 7.65
C VAL A 42 -16.92 -5.86 6.85
N TYR A 43 -16.16 -4.95 7.46
CA TYR A 43 -15.06 -4.26 6.81
C TYR A 43 -13.94 -5.24 6.40
N ARG A 44 -13.49 -6.10 7.31
CA ARG A 44 -12.50 -7.14 6.99
C ARG A 44 -12.97 -8.03 5.84
N LEU A 45 -14.26 -8.38 5.84
CA LEU A 45 -14.89 -9.20 4.83
C LEU A 45 -14.89 -8.58 3.43
N LEU A 46 -15.20 -7.29 3.32
CA LEU A 46 -15.46 -6.63 2.04
C LEU A 46 -14.25 -5.84 1.51
N VAL A 47 -13.50 -5.23 2.42
CA VAL A 47 -12.43 -4.29 2.07
C VAL A 47 -11.06 -4.86 2.42
N GLY A 48 -10.92 -5.44 3.62
CA GLY A 48 -9.67 -6.10 4.02
C GLY A 48 -9.29 -7.20 3.04
N SER A 49 -10.24 -8.11 2.76
CA SER A 49 -10.10 -9.16 1.76
C SER A 49 -9.75 -8.61 0.38
N LEU A 50 -10.34 -7.49 -0.05
CA LEU A 50 -10.04 -6.90 -1.36
C LEU A 50 -8.58 -6.45 -1.46
N VAL A 51 -8.05 -5.80 -0.42
CA VAL A 51 -6.64 -5.39 -0.39
C VAL A 51 -5.72 -6.61 -0.33
N HIS A 52 -6.12 -7.65 0.39
CA HIS A 52 -5.43 -8.93 0.45
C HIS A 52 -5.33 -9.61 -0.93
N GLU A 53 -6.46 -9.77 -1.62
CA GLU A 53 -6.50 -10.36 -2.96
C GLU A 53 -5.75 -9.50 -4.00
N LEU A 54 -5.87 -8.17 -3.88
CA LEU A 54 -5.08 -7.27 -4.71
C LEU A 54 -3.58 -7.45 -4.46
N GLY A 55 -3.18 -7.78 -3.22
CA GLY A 55 -1.82 -8.14 -2.84
C GLY A 55 -1.30 -9.35 -3.60
N HIS A 56 -2.05 -10.45 -3.64
CA HIS A 56 -1.72 -11.63 -4.45
C HIS A 56 -1.57 -11.27 -5.92
N ALA A 57 -2.58 -10.60 -6.48
CA ALA A 57 -2.58 -10.24 -7.89
C ALA A 57 -1.38 -9.34 -8.24
N PHE A 58 -1.09 -8.35 -7.40
CA PHE A 58 0.05 -7.45 -7.58
C PHE A 58 1.39 -8.19 -7.54
N ALA A 59 1.56 -9.15 -6.62
CA ALA A 59 2.75 -9.99 -6.54
C ALA A 59 2.96 -10.83 -7.80
N TYR A 60 1.88 -11.41 -8.36
CA TYR A 60 1.94 -12.11 -9.65
C TYR A 60 2.25 -11.18 -10.81
N TRP A 61 1.64 -9.99 -10.86
CA TRP A 61 1.92 -9.01 -11.91
C TRP A 61 3.37 -8.53 -11.90
N LEU A 62 4.03 -8.45 -10.73
CA LEU A 62 5.44 -8.07 -10.62
C LEU A 62 6.37 -9.02 -11.39
N SER A 63 5.96 -10.29 -11.56
CA SER A 63 6.69 -11.31 -12.34
C SER A 63 5.98 -11.67 -13.65
N SER A 64 5.11 -10.79 -14.14
CA SER A 64 4.37 -10.94 -15.39
C SER A 64 3.51 -12.21 -15.49
N ARG A 65 2.87 -12.61 -14.38
CA ARG A 65 1.93 -13.73 -14.34
C ARG A 65 0.50 -13.23 -14.36
N ALA A 66 -0.38 -13.94 -15.07
CA ALA A 66 -1.77 -13.54 -15.21
C ALA A 66 -2.57 -13.88 -13.95
N ALA A 67 -2.89 -12.86 -13.17
CA ALA A 67 -3.76 -12.97 -12.00
C ALA A 67 -4.86 -11.89 -12.05
N ILE A 68 -6.05 -12.22 -11.56
CA ILE A 68 -7.14 -11.25 -11.38
C ILE A 68 -7.59 -11.34 -9.91
N PRO A 69 -7.53 -10.23 -9.16
CA PRO A 69 -8.09 -10.19 -7.81
C PRO A 69 -9.60 -10.24 -7.96
N THR A 70 -10.25 -11.24 -7.35
CA THR A 70 -11.71 -11.21 -7.30
C THR A 70 -12.17 -10.34 -6.14
N HIS A 71 -13.37 -9.80 -6.25
CA HIS A 71 -13.92 -8.92 -5.23
C HIS A 71 -14.16 -9.64 -3.88
N ILE A 72 -14.06 -10.97 -3.84
CA ILE A 72 -14.51 -11.82 -2.73
C ILE A 72 -13.59 -13.06 -2.57
N PHE A 73 -12.64 -12.97 -1.64
CA PHE A 73 -11.89 -14.09 -1.00
C PHE A 73 -10.91 -14.96 -1.81
N PHE A 74 -10.70 -14.70 -3.10
CA PHE A 74 -9.66 -15.43 -3.83
C PHE A 74 -9.13 -14.67 -5.04
N THR A 75 -7.92 -15.02 -5.44
CA THR A 75 -7.27 -14.50 -6.64
C THR A 75 -7.25 -15.59 -7.69
N ILE A 76 -7.80 -15.29 -8.87
CA ILE A 76 -7.75 -16.23 -9.99
C ILE A 76 -6.39 -16.09 -10.66
N VAL A 77 -5.55 -17.10 -10.49
CA VAL A 77 -4.28 -17.23 -11.21
C VAL A 77 -4.53 -18.12 -12.42
N PHE A 78 -4.48 -17.54 -13.62
CA PHE A 78 -4.79 -18.28 -14.85
C PHE A 78 -3.68 -19.23 -15.24
N SER A 79 -2.43 -18.83 -14.98
CA SER A 79 -1.27 -19.65 -15.22
C SER A 79 -0.13 -19.17 -14.32
N PRO A 80 0.59 -20.09 -13.65
CA PRO A 80 1.82 -19.73 -12.97
C PRO A 80 2.93 -19.41 -13.97
N SER A 81 2.75 -19.65 -15.27
CA SER A 81 3.71 -19.40 -16.37
C SER A 81 3.67 -17.95 -16.91
N PHE A 82 4.71 -17.55 -17.64
CA PHE A 82 4.86 -16.19 -18.15
C PHE A 82 3.67 -15.79 -19.03
N SER A 83 3.11 -14.60 -18.78
CA SER A 83 2.01 -14.03 -19.55
C SER A 83 2.50 -12.81 -20.35
N LEU A 84 2.57 -12.95 -21.67
CA LEU A 84 2.90 -11.85 -22.57
C LEU A 84 1.89 -10.70 -22.46
N ILE A 85 0.62 -11.00 -22.24
CA ILE A 85 -0.44 -9.99 -22.09
C ILE A 85 -0.18 -9.14 -20.84
N THR A 86 0.12 -9.78 -19.71
CA THR A 86 0.45 -9.08 -18.47
C THR A 86 1.72 -8.25 -18.64
N PHE A 87 2.73 -8.80 -19.33
CA PHE A 87 3.98 -8.10 -19.60
C PHE A 87 3.75 -6.79 -20.36
N LEU A 88 3.02 -6.89 -21.48
CA LEU A 88 2.69 -5.76 -22.33
C LEU A 88 1.82 -4.75 -21.58
N PHE A 89 0.82 -5.22 -20.83
CA PHE A 89 -0.05 -4.36 -20.05
C PHE A 89 0.72 -3.52 -19.02
N VAL A 90 1.53 -4.16 -18.17
CA VAL A 90 2.33 -3.44 -17.15
C VAL A 90 3.34 -2.50 -17.80
N THR A 91 3.97 -2.93 -18.90
CA THR A 91 4.90 -2.09 -19.67
C THR A 91 4.23 -0.87 -20.27
N LEU A 92 3.06 -1.04 -20.90
CA LEU A 92 2.31 0.07 -21.51
C LEU A 92 1.81 1.05 -20.45
N VAL A 93 1.24 0.56 -19.35
CA VAL A 93 0.77 1.41 -18.24
C VAL A 93 1.93 2.18 -17.62
N THR A 94 3.04 1.51 -17.30
CA THR A 94 4.20 2.16 -16.70
C THR A 94 4.85 3.15 -17.68
N GLY A 95 4.97 2.80 -18.96
CA GLY A 95 5.48 3.69 -20.00
C GLY A 95 4.61 4.94 -20.18
N TYR A 96 3.28 4.78 -20.17
CA TYR A 96 2.35 5.90 -20.21
C TYR A 96 2.48 6.80 -18.97
N LEU A 97 2.59 6.22 -17.77
CA LEU A 97 2.81 6.98 -16.53
C LEU A 97 4.15 7.74 -16.58
N CYS A 98 5.23 7.11 -17.02
CA CYS A 98 6.53 7.77 -17.21
C CYS A 98 6.42 8.95 -18.18
N TRP A 99 5.74 8.78 -19.32
CA TRP A 99 5.52 9.86 -20.27
C TRP A 99 4.74 11.03 -19.66
N LYS A 100 3.67 10.73 -18.93
CA LYS A 100 2.88 11.75 -18.21
C LYS A 100 3.69 12.48 -17.15
N VAL A 101 4.42 11.76 -16.30
CA VAL A 101 5.26 12.36 -15.25
C VAL A 101 6.43 13.16 -15.85
N TYR A 102 6.99 12.71 -16.97
CA TYR A 102 8.03 13.45 -17.67
C TYR A 102 7.52 14.82 -18.14
N SER A 103 6.28 14.85 -18.65
CA SER A 103 5.65 16.11 -19.09
C SER A 103 5.34 17.10 -17.96
N THR A 104 5.28 16.65 -16.70
CA THR A 104 5.03 17.50 -15.52
C THR A 104 6.30 17.91 -14.76
N GLY A 105 7.48 17.49 -15.21
CA GLY A 105 8.75 17.89 -14.60
C GLY A 105 9.09 17.25 -13.24
N HIS A 106 8.22 16.38 -12.70
CA HIS A 106 8.44 15.71 -11.41
C HIS A 106 9.46 14.56 -11.49
N ARG A 107 10.75 14.91 -11.50
CA ARG A 107 11.87 13.95 -11.62
C ARG A 107 11.87 12.86 -10.54
N GLY A 108 11.45 13.20 -9.31
CA GLY A 108 11.33 12.23 -8.22
C GLY A 108 10.42 11.04 -8.55
N LEU A 109 9.25 11.34 -9.14
CA LEU A 109 8.29 10.30 -9.55
C LEU A 109 8.82 9.47 -10.73
N LEU A 110 9.64 10.04 -11.61
CA LEU A 110 10.32 9.27 -12.66
C LEU A 110 11.28 8.24 -12.08
N TYR A 111 12.04 8.60 -11.04
CA TYR A 111 12.91 7.62 -10.37
C TYR A 111 12.11 6.50 -9.72
N VAL A 112 10.99 6.82 -9.06
CA VAL A 112 10.11 5.81 -8.45
C VAL A 112 9.55 4.86 -9.52
N LEU A 113 9.01 5.39 -10.62
CA LEU A 113 8.49 4.58 -11.73
C LEU A 113 9.60 3.77 -12.42
N GLY A 114 10.78 4.35 -12.60
CA GLY A 114 11.95 3.66 -13.15
C GLY A 114 12.39 2.50 -12.26
N THR A 115 12.51 2.71 -10.95
CA THR A 115 12.82 1.66 -9.97
C THR A 115 11.76 0.57 -9.96
N PHE A 116 10.47 0.93 -9.97
CA PHE A 116 9.38 -0.04 -10.07
C PHE A 116 9.48 -0.87 -11.35
N TYR A 117 9.72 -0.24 -12.50
CA TYR A 117 9.83 -0.94 -13.76
C TYR A 117 11.07 -1.83 -13.83
N SER A 118 12.22 -1.37 -13.30
CA SER A 118 13.42 -2.20 -13.17
C SER A 118 13.17 -3.42 -12.29
N LEU A 119 12.47 -3.25 -11.16
CA LEU A 119 12.08 -4.36 -10.29
C LEU A 119 11.16 -5.34 -11.03
N PHE A 120 10.15 -4.83 -11.75
CA PHE A 120 9.25 -5.64 -12.57
C PHE A 120 10.00 -6.46 -13.63
N LEU A 121 10.93 -5.84 -14.38
CA LEU A 121 11.76 -6.55 -15.37
C LEU A 121 12.64 -7.61 -14.70
N THR A 122 13.23 -7.28 -13.55
CA THR A 122 14.09 -8.21 -12.79
C THR A 122 13.28 -9.42 -12.31
N CYS A 123 12.13 -9.20 -11.69
CA CYS A 123 11.24 -10.27 -11.23
C CYS A 123 10.73 -11.11 -12.41
N THR A 124 10.34 -10.48 -13.51
CA THR A 124 9.88 -11.18 -14.73
C THR A 124 10.98 -12.08 -15.32
N ALA A 125 12.23 -11.62 -15.34
CA ALA A 125 13.34 -12.37 -15.92
C ALA A 125 13.88 -13.48 -15.00
N LEU A 126 13.91 -13.24 -13.68
CA LEU A 126 14.61 -14.10 -12.73
C LEU A 126 13.69 -15.07 -11.97
N PHE A 127 12.40 -14.78 -11.82
CA PHE A 127 11.51 -15.63 -11.03
C PHE A 127 11.13 -16.89 -11.81
N SER A 128 11.51 -18.04 -11.26
CA SER A 128 10.94 -19.33 -11.65
C SER A 128 9.44 -19.37 -11.34
N ASP A 129 8.70 -20.29 -11.98
CA ASP A 129 7.27 -20.48 -11.72
C ASP A 129 6.98 -20.80 -10.24
N ASN A 130 7.91 -21.52 -9.59
CA ASN A 130 7.83 -21.82 -8.15
C ASN A 130 8.04 -20.55 -7.30
N THR A 131 9.05 -19.73 -7.63
CA THR A 131 9.31 -18.47 -6.92
C THR A 131 8.17 -17.48 -7.11
N ALA A 132 7.62 -17.37 -8.32
CA ALA A 132 6.48 -16.51 -8.61
C ALA A 132 5.25 -16.96 -7.81
N SER A 133 5.04 -18.27 -7.66
CA SER A 133 3.94 -18.80 -6.84
C SER A 133 4.16 -18.54 -5.34
N LEU A 134 5.38 -18.73 -4.84
CA LEU A 134 5.73 -18.40 -3.45
C LEU A 134 5.46 -16.93 -3.13
N VAL A 135 5.96 -16.02 -3.97
CA VAL A 135 5.80 -14.58 -3.80
C VAL A 135 4.34 -14.17 -4.01
N GLY A 136 3.64 -14.81 -4.95
CA GLY A 136 2.21 -14.65 -5.19
C GLY A 136 1.39 -14.95 -3.93
N VAL A 137 1.58 -16.11 -3.31
CA VAL A 137 0.91 -16.50 -2.06
C VAL A 137 1.32 -15.59 -0.90
N ALA A 138 2.61 -15.28 -0.76
CA ALA A 138 3.06 -14.34 0.28
C ALA A 138 2.48 -12.92 0.09
N GLY A 139 2.08 -12.60 -1.14
CA GLY A 139 1.55 -11.33 -1.60
C GLY A 139 0.26 -10.90 -0.90
N GLY A 140 -0.55 -11.82 -0.37
CA GLY A 140 -1.80 -11.48 0.33
C GLY A 140 -1.55 -10.55 1.52
N PHE A 141 -0.95 -11.10 2.58
CA PHE A 141 -0.55 -10.33 3.76
C PHE A 141 0.50 -9.25 3.48
N ALA A 142 1.42 -9.48 2.52
CA ALA A 142 2.40 -8.45 2.16
C ALA A 142 1.72 -7.24 1.50
N GLY A 143 0.70 -7.48 0.69
CA GLY A 143 -0.11 -6.45 0.04
C GLY A 143 -0.91 -5.62 1.03
N GLU A 144 -1.52 -6.25 2.03
CA GLU A 144 -2.19 -5.52 3.12
C GLU A 144 -1.28 -4.51 3.83
N LEU A 145 0.02 -4.78 3.92
CA LEU A 145 0.99 -3.87 4.52
C LEU A 145 1.52 -2.85 3.50
N LEU A 146 1.96 -3.31 2.33
CA LEU A 146 2.64 -2.47 1.34
C LEU A 146 1.67 -1.63 0.51
N LEU A 147 0.59 -2.21 -0.03
CA LEU A 147 -0.41 -1.47 -0.82
C LEU A 147 -1.15 -0.45 0.04
N SER A 148 -1.49 -0.83 1.28
CA SER A 148 -2.11 0.10 2.23
C SER A 148 -1.21 1.29 2.54
N SER A 149 0.09 1.05 2.75
CA SER A 149 1.06 2.14 2.92
C SER A 149 1.12 3.03 1.68
N PHE A 150 1.09 2.44 0.47
CA PHE A 150 1.07 3.17 -0.79
C PHE A 150 -0.21 4.04 -0.93
N PHE A 151 -1.39 3.51 -0.59
CA PHE A 151 -2.64 4.27 -0.60
C PHE A 151 -2.58 5.48 0.33
N ILE A 152 -2.08 5.30 1.55
CA ILE A 152 -1.90 6.40 2.51
C ILE A 152 -0.89 7.42 1.98
N CYS A 153 0.28 6.97 1.52
CA CYS A 153 1.33 7.86 1.01
C CYS A 153 0.85 8.67 -0.21
N SER A 154 0.07 8.05 -1.10
CA SER A 154 -0.48 8.71 -2.30
C SER A 154 -1.34 9.94 -1.96
N PHE A 155 -2.02 9.94 -0.80
CA PHE A 155 -2.85 11.05 -0.36
C PHE A 155 -2.05 12.36 -0.19
N PHE A 156 -0.79 12.26 0.24
CA PHE A 156 0.06 13.42 0.49
C PHE A 156 0.60 14.08 -0.79
N TYR A 157 0.61 13.35 -1.91
CA TYR A 157 1.08 13.86 -3.20
C TYR A 157 -0.04 14.49 -4.05
N LEU A 158 -1.30 14.36 -3.63
CA LEU A 158 -2.44 14.92 -4.35
C LEU A 158 -2.86 16.25 -3.75
N HIS A 159 -3.02 17.28 -4.59
CA HIS A 159 -3.43 18.63 -4.18
C HIS A 159 -4.95 18.83 -4.25
N HIS A 160 -5.45 19.83 -3.53
CA HIS A 160 -6.86 20.24 -3.60
C HIS A 160 -7.21 20.94 -4.94
N PRO A 161 -8.41 20.71 -5.52
CA PRO A 161 -9.48 19.83 -5.05
C PRO A 161 -9.14 18.36 -5.28
N ARG A 162 -9.28 17.57 -4.20
CA ARG A 162 -9.05 16.12 -4.27
C ARG A 162 -10.32 15.40 -4.74
N PRO A 163 -10.21 14.45 -5.67
CA PRO A 163 -11.34 13.62 -6.01
C PRO A 163 -11.73 12.71 -4.83
N TRP A 164 -13.01 12.40 -4.70
CA TRP A 164 -13.58 11.69 -3.54
C TRP A 164 -12.90 10.34 -3.24
N TRP A 165 -12.41 9.64 -4.26
CA TRP A 165 -11.76 8.34 -4.12
C TRP A 165 -10.44 8.40 -3.33
N THR A 166 -9.80 9.57 -3.23
CA THR A 166 -8.58 9.73 -2.42
C THR A 166 -8.83 9.51 -0.93
N TRP A 167 -9.97 9.98 -0.45
CA TRP A 167 -10.41 9.79 0.92
C TRP A 167 -10.79 8.33 1.17
N ALA A 168 -11.43 7.69 0.18
CA ALA A 168 -11.71 6.26 0.24
C ALA A 168 -10.41 5.44 0.34
N LEU A 169 -9.41 5.70 -0.52
CA LEU A 169 -8.12 5.03 -0.47
C LEU A 169 -7.38 5.28 0.85
N LEU A 170 -7.41 6.52 1.36
CA LEU A 170 -6.81 6.85 2.65
C LEU A 170 -7.46 6.03 3.78
N PHE A 171 -8.79 5.97 3.82
CA PHE A 171 -9.51 5.22 4.85
C PHE A 171 -9.28 3.71 4.73
N ILE A 172 -9.38 3.16 3.51
CA ILE A 172 -9.14 1.74 3.21
C ILE A 172 -7.72 1.34 3.62
N GLY A 173 -6.72 2.11 3.16
CA GLY A 173 -5.32 1.87 3.48
C GLY A 173 -5.04 2.01 4.98
N THR A 174 -5.59 3.03 5.65
CA THR A 174 -5.39 3.20 7.09
C THR A 174 -5.93 2.02 7.87
N ASN A 175 -7.14 1.56 7.55
CA ASN A 175 -7.76 0.47 8.29
C ASN A 175 -7.08 -0.88 8.03
N ALA A 176 -6.74 -1.20 6.77
CA ALA A 176 -5.96 -2.39 6.44
C ALA A 176 -4.56 -2.38 7.09
N LEU A 177 -3.83 -1.26 7.00
CA LEU A 177 -2.49 -1.16 7.60
C LEU A 177 -2.53 -1.34 9.13
N VAL A 178 -3.47 -0.68 9.82
CA VAL A 178 -3.60 -0.79 11.28
C VAL A 178 -3.98 -2.22 11.68
N ASP A 179 -4.92 -2.85 10.99
CA ASP A 179 -5.39 -4.20 11.30
C ASP A 179 -4.26 -5.24 11.11
N SER A 180 -3.60 -5.22 9.95
CA SER A 180 -2.51 -6.16 9.65
C SER A 180 -1.28 -5.90 10.54
N THR A 181 -0.99 -4.64 10.87
CA THR A 181 0.08 -4.31 11.82
C THR A 181 -0.23 -4.86 13.22
N ASP A 182 -1.45 -4.65 13.74
CA ASP A 182 -1.84 -5.17 15.05
C ASP A 182 -1.78 -6.71 15.08
N LEU A 183 -2.27 -7.36 14.02
CA LEU A 183 -2.16 -8.81 13.84
C LEU A 183 -0.70 -9.28 13.94
N TRP A 184 0.19 -8.76 13.09
CA TRP A 184 1.58 -9.22 13.03
C TRP A 184 2.38 -8.84 14.28
N TYR A 185 2.08 -7.70 14.89
CA TYR A 185 2.66 -7.33 16.18
C TYR A 185 2.26 -8.31 17.29
N ARG A 186 0.98 -8.70 17.37
CA ARG A 186 0.51 -9.67 18.37
C ARG A 186 1.07 -11.06 18.14
N VAL A 187 1.16 -11.49 16.89
CA VAL A 187 1.80 -12.77 16.49
C VAL A 187 3.28 -12.76 16.89
N TRP A 188 4.00 -11.68 16.57
CA TRP A 188 5.41 -11.52 16.90
C TRP A 188 5.66 -11.56 18.41
N ARG A 189 4.77 -10.95 19.22
CA ARG A 189 4.84 -11.03 20.69
C ARG A 189 4.36 -12.36 21.28
N GLY A 190 3.93 -13.33 20.46
CA GLY A 190 3.39 -14.61 20.92
C GLY A 190 2.02 -14.50 21.61
N SER A 191 1.34 -13.36 21.48
CA SER A 191 0.02 -13.10 22.08
C SER A 191 -1.16 -13.48 21.18
N LYS A 192 -0.87 -13.91 19.95
CA LYS A 192 -1.85 -14.40 18.96
C LYS A 192 -1.21 -15.50 18.12
N GLU A 193 -1.97 -16.53 17.79
CA GLU A 193 -1.53 -17.59 16.89
C GLU A 193 -1.47 -17.11 15.44
N LEU A 194 -0.76 -17.85 14.58
CA LEU A 194 -0.77 -17.57 13.15
C LEU A 194 -2.21 -17.72 12.61
N PRO A 195 -2.68 -16.80 11.76
CA PRO A 195 -4.02 -16.88 11.18
C PRO A 195 -4.08 -17.96 10.10
N PHE A 196 -4.14 -19.23 10.52
CA PHE A 196 -4.33 -20.35 9.62
C PHE A 196 -5.77 -20.43 9.08
N GLY A 197 -5.93 -21.06 7.92
CA GLY A 197 -7.21 -21.30 7.27
C GLY A 197 -7.60 -20.30 6.18
N SER A 198 -8.61 -20.68 5.39
CA SER A 198 -9.24 -19.85 4.36
C SER A 198 -10.65 -19.46 4.79
N PHE A 199 -11.07 -18.25 4.42
CA PHE A 199 -12.42 -17.77 4.72
C PHE A 199 -13.54 -18.61 4.06
N LEU A 200 -13.23 -19.28 2.93
CA LEU A 200 -14.21 -20.05 2.15
C LEU A 200 -13.99 -21.58 2.18
N PHE A 201 -12.75 -22.05 2.31
CA PHE A 201 -12.39 -23.45 2.02
C PHE A 201 -11.80 -24.22 3.21
N GLY A 202 -12.07 -23.74 4.43
CA GLY A 202 -11.66 -24.39 5.68
C GLY A 202 -10.16 -24.28 5.97
N ASP A 203 -9.73 -25.05 6.98
CA ASP A 203 -8.41 -24.90 7.62
C ASP A 203 -7.21 -25.30 6.74
N SER A 204 -7.40 -25.93 5.57
CA SER A 204 -6.32 -26.49 4.76
C SER A 204 -5.92 -25.69 3.51
N HIS A 205 -6.55 -24.54 3.22
CA HIS A 205 -6.32 -23.77 1.97
C HIS A 205 -5.89 -22.31 2.18
N GLY A 206 -5.56 -21.91 3.42
CA GLY A 206 -5.05 -20.57 3.70
C GLY A 206 -3.62 -20.34 3.18
N ASP A 207 -3.26 -19.07 2.95
CA ASP A 207 -1.93 -18.67 2.49
C ASP A 207 -0.81 -19.21 3.37
N LEU A 208 -0.95 -19.08 4.69
CA LEU A 208 0.10 -19.50 5.63
C LEU A 208 0.28 -21.01 5.62
N ASN A 209 -0.79 -21.78 5.43
CA ASN A 209 -0.68 -23.23 5.25
C ASN A 209 0.09 -23.52 3.97
N THR A 210 -0.23 -22.84 2.88
CA THR A 210 0.46 -23.02 1.59
C THR A 210 1.94 -22.66 1.70
N LEU A 211 2.29 -21.56 2.37
CA LEU A 211 3.67 -21.16 2.62
C LEU A 211 4.45 -22.18 3.47
N MET A 212 3.82 -22.75 4.50
CA MET A 212 4.48 -23.70 5.39
C MET A 212 4.54 -25.12 4.79
N GLU A 213 3.45 -25.60 4.19
CA GLU A 213 3.32 -26.98 3.71
C GLU A 213 3.87 -27.15 2.29
N SER A 214 3.57 -26.23 1.38
CA SER A 214 4.01 -26.33 -0.02
C SER A 214 5.39 -25.72 -0.25
N PHE A 215 5.70 -24.61 0.43
CA PHE A 215 6.98 -23.91 0.29
C PHE A 215 7.96 -24.14 1.44
N SER A 216 7.58 -24.94 2.44
CA SER A 216 8.45 -25.31 3.58
C SER A 216 9.02 -24.12 4.35
N LEU A 217 8.34 -22.97 4.35
CA LEU A 217 8.76 -21.82 5.15
C LEU A 217 8.51 -22.08 6.63
N SER A 218 9.50 -21.77 7.47
CA SER A 218 9.32 -21.89 8.92
C SER A 218 8.44 -20.76 9.46
N ARG A 219 7.79 -21.02 10.59
CA ARG A 219 6.99 -20.02 11.31
C ARG A 219 7.82 -18.77 11.61
N GLU A 220 9.07 -18.94 12.01
CA GLU A 220 9.96 -17.85 12.38
C GLU A 220 10.24 -16.94 11.18
N VAL A 221 10.46 -17.53 9.99
CA VAL A 221 10.66 -16.77 8.74
C VAL A 221 9.41 -15.96 8.38
N ILE A 222 8.23 -16.56 8.48
CA ILE A 222 6.94 -15.90 8.20
C ILE A 222 6.74 -14.72 9.16
N VAL A 223 6.93 -14.93 10.46
CA VAL A 223 6.75 -13.88 11.47
C VAL A 223 7.75 -12.74 11.29
N GLN A 224 9.03 -13.05 10.99
CA GLN A 224 10.05 -12.03 10.74
C GLN A 224 9.76 -11.24 9.46
N LEU A 225 9.33 -11.93 8.39
CA LEU A 225 8.99 -11.29 7.12
C LEU A 225 7.87 -10.27 7.31
N TYR A 226 6.72 -10.70 7.84
CA TYR A 226 5.56 -9.83 7.95
C TYR A 226 5.68 -8.81 9.09
N GLY A 227 6.35 -9.17 10.19
CA GLY A 227 6.71 -8.21 11.24
C GLY A 227 7.66 -7.12 10.73
N GLY A 228 8.66 -7.50 9.93
CA GLY A 228 9.56 -6.56 9.27
C GLY A 228 8.85 -5.66 8.26
N LEU A 229 7.96 -6.23 7.43
CA LEU A 229 7.13 -5.46 6.50
C LEU A 229 6.20 -4.49 7.22
N ALA A 230 5.62 -4.87 8.37
CA ALA A 230 4.77 -3.98 9.15
C ALA A 230 5.57 -2.77 9.67
N LEU A 231 6.76 -3.01 10.24
CA LEU A 231 7.64 -1.93 10.68
C LEU A 231 8.09 -1.03 9.52
N PHE A 232 8.43 -1.62 8.37
CA PHE A 232 8.80 -0.87 7.17
C PHE A 232 7.65 0.01 6.67
N SER A 233 6.45 -0.55 6.51
CA SER A 233 5.26 0.19 6.06
C SER A 233 4.88 1.33 7.01
N LEU A 234 4.91 1.11 8.33
CA LEU A 234 4.68 2.17 9.31
C LEU A 234 5.73 3.27 9.19
N SER A 235 7.01 2.90 9.09
CA SER A 235 8.11 3.86 8.97
C SER A 235 7.97 4.70 7.71
N LEU A 236 7.56 4.08 6.58
CA LEU A 236 7.30 4.77 5.32
C LEU A 236 6.16 5.79 5.46
N VAL A 237 5.04 5.39 6.05
CA VAL A 237 3.88 6.29 6.28
C VAL A 237 4.25 7.44 7.21
N LEU A 238 4.95 7.16 8.31
CA LEU A 238 5.41 8.19 9.24
C LEU A 238 6.36 9.17 8.56
N ALA A 239 7.32 8.69 7.78
CA ALA A 239 8.24 9.54 7.04
C ALA A 239 7.49 10.49 6.08
N HIS A 240 6.51 9.99 5.33
CA HIS A 240 5.70 10.83 4.42
C HIS A 240 4.80 11.81 5.17
N TYR A 241 4.16 11.37 6.26
CA TYR A 241 3.31 12.22 7.10
C TYR A 241 4.11 13.40 7.67
N PHE A 242 5.30 13.15 8.23
CA PHE A 242 6.13 14.21 8.79
C PHE A 242 6.72 15.11 7.70
N THR A 243 7.24 14.56 6.61
CA THR A 243 7.89 15.37 5.56
C THR A 243 6.90 16.20 4.74
N LEU A 244 5.84 15.59 4.23
CA LEU A 244 4.89 16.22 3.29
C LEU A 244 3.65 16.82 3.99
N GLY A 245 3.28 16.28 5.15
CA GLY A 245 2.15 16.75 5.94
C GLY A 245 2.55 17.85 6.93
N VAL A 246 3.46 17.52 7.86
CA VAL A 246 3.82 18.41 8.98
C VAL A 246 4.83 19.48 8.58
N LEU A 247 5.91 19.09 7.89
CA LEU A 247 7.00 19.99 7.53
C LEU A 247 6.75 20.74 6.21
N GLY A 248 5.79 20.27 5.40
CA GLY A 248 5.42 20.91 4.13
C GLY A 248 6.53 20.87 3.07
N PHE A 249 7.50 19.95 3.18
CA PHE A 249 8.50 19.76 2.13
C PHE A 249 7.79 19.36 0.84
N GLY A 250 7.83 20.22 -0.18
CA GLY A 250 7.12 20.02 -1.44
C GLY A 250 6.17 21.15 -1.85
N ASP A 251 5.82 22.07 -0.95
CA ASP A 251 5.05 23.29 -1.33
C ASP A 251 5.91 24.35 -2.03
N SER A 252 7.24 24.24 -1.98
CA SER A 252 8.16 25.22 -2.58
C SER A 252 8.16 25.23 -4.11
N SER A 253 7.67 24.19 -4.79
CA SER A 253 7.52 24.20 -6.25
C SER A 253 6.37 25.11 -6.72
N GLN A 254 5.50 25.58 -5.81
CA GLN A 254 4.46 26.55 -6.16
C GLN A 254 4.97 27.99 -6.33
N GLU A 255 6.13 28.35 -5.75
CA GLU A 255 6.70 29.68 -5.99
C GLU A 255 7.31 29.82 -7.40
N ASP A 256 7.71 28.71 -8.01
CA ASP A 256 8.33 28.71 -9.34
C ASP A 256 7.28 28.56 -10.46
N GLU A 257 6.21 27.77 -10.28
CA GLU A 257 5.11 27.70 -11.26
C GLU A 257 4.23 28.95 -11.28
N ALA A 258 4.04 29.63 -10.13
CA ALA A 258 3.29 30.90 -10.09
C ALA A 258 4.03 32.09 -10.73
N LYS A 259 5.34 31.96 -11.00
CA LYS A 259 6.15 32.96 -11.71
C LYS A 259 6.36 32.61 -13.19
N GLY A 260 5.82 31.49 -13.64
CA GLY A 260 6.07 30.91 -14.96
C GLY A 260 4.83 30.69 -15.80
N PHE A 261 3.87 31.62 -15.79
CA PHE A 261 2.83 31.76 -16.82
C PHE A 261 2.45 33.23 -17.02
#